data_AF-A0A917R9Q1-F1
#
_entry.id   AF-A0A917R9Q1-F1
#
_cell.length_a   1.000
_cell.length_b   1.000
_cell.length_c   1.000
_cell.angle_alpha   90.00
_cell.angle_beta   90.00
_cell.angle_gamma   90.00
#
_symmetry.space_group_name_H-M   'P 1'
#
loop_
_entity.id
_entity.type
_entity.pdbx_description
1 polymer ?
#
loop_
_entity_poly.entity_id
_entity_poly.type
_entity_poly.pdbx_seq_one_letter_code
_entity_poly.pdbx_strand_id
1 'polypeptide(L)'
;MPDRSAGKVFYTPEEWEAAGHKTMSQEEMDAANAQFDAWERTRDPDAPGPVPGFGGKFSDDLAGTEYDPDAPGIPDHLRKDPGQ
;
A
#
# COMPACT_ATOMS: atom_id res chain seq x y z
N MET A 1 9.81 -14.06 14.82
CA MET A 1 9.51 -12.78 15.48
C MET A 1 8.88 -11.88 14.42
N PRO A 2 7.77 -11.19 14.72
CA PRO A 2 7.07 -10.37 13.75
C PRO A 2 7.99 -9.28 13.19
N ASP A 3 7.94 -9.07 11.88
CA ASP A 3 8.75 -8.04 11.23
C ASP A 3 8.08 -6.66 11.37
N ARG A 4 8.88 -5.61 11.52
CA ARG A 4 8.37 -4.23 11.62
C ARG A 4 8.95 -3.38 10.52
N SER A 5 8.12 -3.00 9.56
CA SER A 5 8.49 -2.13 8.45
C SER A 5 7.45 -1.02 8.27
N ALA A 6 7.90 0.18 7.89
CA ALA A 6 7.04 1.36 7.67
C ALA A 6 6.00 1.63 8.79
N GLY A 7 6.38 1.37 10.06
CA GLY A 7 5.51 1.58 11.21
C GLY A 7 4.45 0.51 11.45
N LYS A 8 4.35 -0.52 10.60
CA LYS A 8 3.42 -1.65 10.74
C LYS A 8 4.16 -2.92 11.18
N VAL A 9 3.44 -3.82 11.84
CA VAL A 9 3.95 -5.14 12.25
C VAL A 9 3.33 -6.19 11.34
N PHE A 10 4.17 -7.04 10.77
CA PHE A 10 3.82 -8.12 9.87
C PHE A 10 4.05 -9.44 10.58
N TYR A 11 2.99 -10.22 10.68
CA TYR A 11 3.00 -11.54 11.29
C TYR A 11 2.96 -12.58 10.18
N THR A 12 3.69 -13.69 10.35
CA THR A 12 3.36 -14.91 9.61
C THR A 12 2.04 -15.48 10.12
N PRO A 13 1.38 -16.41 9.38
CA PRO A 13 0.16 -17.06 9.87
C PRO A 13 0.33 -17.72 11.24
N GLU A 14 1.47 -18.38 11.47
CA GLU A 14 1.78 -19.04 12.75
C GLU A 14 1.95 -18.03 13.88
N GLU A 15 2.59 -16.89 13.61
CA GLU A 15 2.77 -15.82 14.60
C GLU A 15 1.46 -15.10 14.90
N TRP A 16 0.58 -14.98 13.91
CA TRP A 16 -0.75 -14.40 14.04
C TRP A 16 -1.62 -15.23 14.99
N GLU A 17 -1.62 -16.55 14.79
CA GLU A 17 -2.31 -17.49 15.67
C GLU A 17 -1.68 -17.53 17.07
N ALA A 18 -0.35 -17.56 17.17
CA ALA A 18 0.37 -17.56 18.45
C ALA A 18 0.17 -16.26 19.26
N ALA A 19 -0.06 -15.13 18.58
CA ALA A 19 -0.44 -13.86 19.20
C ALA A 19 -1.91 -13.82 19.64
N GLY A 20 -2.67 -14.90 19.40
CA GLY A 20 -4.09 -15.01 19.77
C GLY A 20 -5.00 -14.17 18.88
N HIS A 21 -4.53 -13.73 17.71
CA HIS A 21 -5.36 -13.04 16.75
C HIS A 21 -6.32 -14.03 16.09
N LYS A 22 -7.56 -13.58 15.86
CA LYS A 22 -8.57 -14.37 15.15
C LYS A 22 -8.53 -14.01 13.68
N THR A 23 -8.27 -15.00 12.85
CA THR A 23 -8.51 -14.91 11.41
C THR A 23 -10.02 -14.94 11.19
N MET A 24 -10.51 -14.03 10.35
CA MET A 24 -11.93 -13.98 10.00
C MET A 24 -12.35 -15.29 9.35
N SER A 25 -13.49 -15.83 9.78
CA SER A 25 -14.07 -17.05 9.20
C SER A 25 -14.57 -16.80 7.77
N GLN A 26 -14.79 -17.87 7.01
CA GLN A 26 -15.33 -17.75 5.65
C GLN A 26 -16.71 -17.10 5.63
N GLU A 27 -17.58 -17.44 6.59
CA GLU A 27 -18.91 -16.85 6.70
C GLU A 27 -18.85 -15.33 6.99
N GLU A 28 -17.93 -14.91 7.86
CA GLU A 28 -17.71 -13.48 8.14
C GLU A 28 -17.13 -12.74 6.92
N MET A 29 -16.23 -13.37 6.16
CA MET A 29 -15.73 -12.83 4.90
C MET A 29 -16.85 -12.65 3.87
N ASP A 30 -17.71 -13.66 3.72
CA ASP A 30 -18.82 -13.62 2.78
C ASP A 30 -19.85 -12.56 3.18
N ALA A 31 -20.12 -12.41 4.47
CA ALA A 31 -20.99 -11.34 4.99
C ALA A 31 -20.41 -9.94 4.73
N ALA A 32 -19.11 -9.75 4.95
CA ALA A 32 -18.43 -8.50 4.67
C ALA A 32 -18.44 -8.16 3.16
N ASN A 33 -18.20 -9.16 2.31
CA ASN A 33 -18.27 -9.00 0.85
C ASN A 33 -19.69 -8.63 0.40
N ALA A 34 -20.72 -9.29 0.93
CA ALA A 34 -22.11 -8.97 0.62
C ALA A 34 -22.49 -7.53 1.03
N GLN A 35 -21.98 -7.05 2.17
CA GLN A 35 -22.15 -5.67 2.61
C GLN A 35 -21.44 -4.69 1.66
N PHE A 36 -20.22 -5.02 1.23
CA PHE A 36 -19.46 -4.22 0.28
C PHE A 36 -20.18 -4.13 -1.07
N ASP A 37 -20.64 -5.25 -1.62
CA ASP A 37 -21.40 -5.30 -2.87
C ASP A 37 -22.72 -4.49 -2.77
N ALA A 38 -23.39 -4.53 -1.62
CA ALA A 38 -24.59 -3.73 -1.39
C ALA A 38 -24.28 -2.22 -1.42
N TRP A 39 -23.17 -1.80 -0.82
CA TRP A 39 -22.67 -0.43 -0.90
C TRP A 39 -22.23 -0.06 -2.32
N GLU A 40 -21.57 -0.94 -3.07
CA GLU A 40 -21.22 -0.66 -4.47
C GLU A 40 -22.44 -0.38 -5.33
N ARG A 41 -23.58 -1.05 -5.06
CA ARG A 41 -24.84 -0.79 -5.77
C ARG A 41 -25.49 0.54 -5.40
N THR A 42 -25.18 1.12 -4.24
CA THR A 42 -25.64 2.47 -3.86
C THR A 42 -24.68 3.56 -4.30
N ARG A 43 -23.51 3.20 -4.84
CA ARG A 43 -22.58 4.14 -5.43
C ARG A 43 -23.27 4.82 -6.61
N ASP A 44 -23.13 6.15 -6.66
CA ASP A 44 -23.59 6.95 -7.78
C ASP A 44 -23.02 6.36 -9.10
N PRO A 45 -23.87 5.90 -10.04
CA PRO A 45 -23.41 5.34 -11.30
C PRO A 45 -22.71 6.39 -12.18
N ASP A 46 -22.96 7.67 -11.94
CA ASP A 46 -22.29 8.81 -12.59
C ASP A 46 -21.04 9.26 -11.82
N ALA A 47 -20.74 8.63 -10.66
CA ALA A 47 -19.44 8.82 -10.04
C ALA A 47 -18.38 8.38 -11.05
N PRO A 48 -17.34 9.20 -11.28
CA PRO A 48 -16.26 8.82 -12.17
C PRO A 48 -15.76 7.43 -11.76
N GLY A 49 -15.84 6.49 -12.70
CA GLY A 49 -15.22 5.18 -12.55
C GLY A 49 -13.73 5.34 -12.26
N PRO A 50 -13.04 4.29 -11.79
CA PRO A 50 -11.58 4.35 -11.67
C PRO A 50 -11.02 4.78 -13.03
N VAL A 51 -10.46 5.99 -13.07
CA VAL A 51 -9.98 6.63 -14.29
C VAL A 51 -8.93 5.72 -14.92
N PRO A 52 -9.15 5.18 -16.14
CA PRO A 52 -8.10 4.49 -16.86
C PRO A 52 -7.00 5.49 -17.15
N GLY A 53 -5.83 5.25 -16.57
CA GLY A 53 -4.79 6.28 -16.46
C GLY A 53 -4.90 7.00 -15.12
N PHE A 54 -4.18 6.48 -14.13
CA PHE A 54 -3.35 7.33 -13.29
C PHE A 54 -2.44 8.10 -14.29
N GLY A 55 -2.98 9.17 -14.89
CA GLY A 55 -2.40 9.88 -16.04
C GLY A 55 -2.82 11.37 -16.17
N GLY A 56 -3.41 11.98 -15.13
CA GLY A 56 -3.67 13.43 -15.07
C GLY A 56 -2.52 14.24 -14.45
N LYS A 57 -2.66 15.57 -14.34
CA LYS A 57 -1.67 16.50 -13.70
C LYS A 57 -1.14 16.14 -12.29
N PHE A 58 -1.68 15.10 -11.65
CA PHE A 58 -1.31 14.56 -10.33
C PHE A 58 -0.96 13.07 -10.37
N SER A 59 -0.78 12.50 -11.55
CA SER A 59 -0.58 11.05 -11.71
C SER A 59 0.87 10.64 -11.90
N ASP A 60 1.70 11.59 -12.34
CA ASP A 60 3.13 11.48 -12.23
C ASP A 60 3.60 12.45 -11.14
N ASP A 61 3.12 12.23 -9.91
CA ASP A 61 3.69 12.88 -8.71
C ASP A 61 5.07 12.27 -8.36
N LEU A 62 5.63 11.46 -9.27
CA LEU A 62 6.97 10.93 -9.18
C LEU A 62 7.99 11.81 -9.91
N ALA A 63 7.54 12.78 -10.72
CA ALA A 63 8.42 13.78 -11.32
C ALA A 63 9.13 14.59 -10.21
N GLY A 64 10.44 14.39 -10.06
CA GLY A 64 11.24 14.96 -8.96
C GLY A 64 11.40 14.06 -7.72
N THR A 65 10.81 12.86 -7.73
CA THR A 65 11.12 11.77 -6.77
C THR A 65 12.17 10.80 -7.29
N GLU A 66 12.56 10.96 -8.57
CA GLU A 66 13.66 10.23 -9.17
C GLU A 66 14.92 10.42 -8.34
N TYR A 67 15.62 9.31 -8.11
CA TYR A 67 16.87 9.34 -7.37
C TYR A 67 17.94 10.09 -8.18
N ASP A 68 18.21 11.34 -7.82
CA ASP A 68 19.35 12.12 -8.30
C ASP A 68 20.52 11.95 -7.32
N PRO A 69 21.55 11.13 -7.61
CA PRO A 69 22.68 10.89 -6.71
C PRO A 69 23.49 12.16 -6.37
N ASP A 70 23.33 13.22 -7.16
CA ASP A 70 24.04 14.49 -7.03
C ASP A 70 23.20 15.56 -6.32
N ALA A 71 21.96 15.24 -5.91
CA ALA A 71 21.08 16.18 -5.24
C ALA A 71 21.66 16.63 -3.87
N PRO A 72 21.63 17.94 -3.56
CA PRO A 72 22.15 18.46 -2.30
C PRO A 72 21.31 17.95 -1.13
N GLY A 73 21.94 17.20 -0.22
CA GLY A 73 21.29 16.63 0.97
C GLY A 73 21.29 15.10 1.03
N ILE A 74 21.75 14.40 -0.03
CA ILE A 74 21.90 12.94 0.01
C ILE A 74 23.12 12.56 0.86
N PRO A 75 22.94 11.69 1.88
CA PRO A 75 24.04 11.15 2.67
C PRO A 75 25.08 10.44 1.81
N ASP A 76 26.37 10.67 2.09
CA ASP A 76 27.49 10.16 1.29
C ASP A 76 27.48 8.64 1.05
N HIS A 77 26.89 7.86 1.95
CA HIS A 77 26.79 6.39 1.85
C HIS A 77 25.69 5.88 0.90
N LEU A 78 24.82 6.77 0.41
CA LEU A 78 23.78 6.45 -0.59
C LEU A 78 24.23 6.82 -2.01
N ARG A 79 25.25 7.67 -2.16
CA ARG A 79 25.80 8.03 -3.48
C ARG A 79 26.33 6.78 -4.17
N LYS A 80 26.02 6.67 -5.47
CA LYS A 80 26.43 5.53 -6.29
C LYS A 80 27.94 5.62 -6.53
N ASP A 81 28.67 4.89 -5.70
CA ASP A 81 30.14 4.70 -5.67
C ASP A 81 31.02 5.91 -5.29
N PRO A 82 31.71 5.85 -4.13
CA PRO A 82 32.76 6.80 -3.77
C PRO A 82 34.14 6.37 -4.33
N GLY A 83 34.22 5.82 -5.55
CA GLY A 83 35.47 5.22 -6.03
C GLY A 83 35.60 4.99 -7.52
N GLN A 84 35.83 6.08 -8.28
CA GLN A 84 36.85 6.15 -9.32
C GLN A 84 37.52 7.52 -9.31
#